data_AF-A0A0R3SIA3-F1
#
_entry.id   AF-A0A0R3SIA3-F1
#
_cell.length_a   1.000
_cell.length_b   1.000
_cell.length_c   1.000
_cell.angle_alpha   90.00
_cell.angle_beta   90.00
_cell.angle_gamma   90.00
#
_symmetry.space_group_name_H-M   'P 1'
#
loop_
_entity.id
_entity.type
_entity.pdbx_description
1 polymer ?
#
loop_
_entity_poly.entity_id
_entity_poly.type
_entity_poly.pdbx_seq_one_letter_code
_entity_poly.pdbx_strand_id
1 'polypeptide(L)' 'MNPIRRIKTKAKEYFAARERFYDEDPLGKQIAAHLSKWREIIRDVICLFFNLVRARLRGYLRKYLNDLQKEYPKA' A
#
# COMPACT_ATOMS: atom_id res chain seq x y z
N MET A 1 -39.64 7.59 1.80
CA MET A 1 -38.18 7.83 1.68
C MET A 1 -37.52 6.61 1.06
N ASN A 2 -36.78 6.75 -0.04
CA ASN A 2 -36.19 5.62 -0.77
C ASN A 2 -35.16 4.86 0.10
N PRO A 3 -35.25 3.51 0.25
CA PRO A 3 -34.38 2.72 1.12
C PRO A 3 -32.88 2.88 0.84
N ILE A 4 -32.48 2.95 -0.43
CA ILE A 4 -31.08 3.13 -0.84
C ILE A 4 -30.56 4.48 -0.36
N ARG A 5 -31.39 5.52 -0.44
CA ARG A 5 -31.04 6.86 0.03
C ARG A 5 -30.85 6.89 1.55
N ARG A 6 -31.66 6.14 2.30
CA ARG A 6 -31.53 6.01 3.76
C ARG A 6 -30.23 5.32 4.18
N ILE A 7 -29.83 4.26 3.46
CA ILE A 7 -28.55 3.58 3.70
C ILE A 7 -27.37 4.52 3.41
N LYS A 8 -27.41 5.23 2.28
CA LYS A 8 -26.37 6.21 1.92
C LYS A 8 -26.23 7.33 2.96
N THR A 9 -27.35 7.85 3.48
CA THR A 9 -27.33 8.87 4.54
C THR A 9 -26.69 8.35 5.82
N LYS A 10 -27.08 7.15 6.30
CA LYS A 10 -26.48 6.54 7.49
C LYS A 10 -24.99 6.30 7.35
N ALA A 11 -24.55 5.82 6.18
CA ALA A 11 -23.13 5.64 5.91
C ALA A 11 -22.39 6.97 5.95
N LYS A 12 -22.95 8.03 5.33
CA LYS A 12 -22.35 9.37 5.33
C LYS A 12 -22.23 9.95 6.74
N GLU A 13 -23.26 9.80 7.57
CA GLU A 13 -23.25 10.23 8.98
C GLU A 13 -22.20 9.48 9.80
N TYR A 14 -22.10 8.16 9.60
CA TYR A 14 -21.09 7.34 10.26
C TYR A 14 -19.66 7.76 9.91
N PHE A 15 -19.39 7.99 8.62
CA PHE A 15 -18.07 8.47 8.18
C PHE A 15 -17.76 9.87 8.70
N ALA A 16 -18.74 10.80 8.65
CA ALA A 16 -18.56 12.15 9.17
C ALA A 16 -18.30 12.18 10.68
N ALA A 17 -18.98 11.33 11.46
CA ALA A 17 -18.74 11.22 12.90
C ALA A 17 -17.32 10.69 13.20
N ARG A 18 -16.85 9.71 12.41
CA ARG A 18 -15.49 9.20 12.53
C ARG A 18 -14.43 10.23 12.13
N GLU A 19 -14.67 10.98 11.06
CA GLU A 19 -13.77 12.03 10.60
C GLU A 19 -13.60 13.09 11.69
N ARG A 20 -14.70 13.59 12.27
CA ARG A 20 -14.64 14.48 13.44
C ARG A 20 -13.93 13.87 14.63
N PHE A 21 -14.13 12.58 14.93
CA PHE A 21 -13.41 11.93 16.02
C PHE A 21 -11.90 11.98 15.78
N TYR A 22 -11.41 11.65 14.60
CA TYR A 22 -9.98 11.71 14.33
C TYR A 22 -9.41 13.14 14.27
N ASP A 23 -10.23 14.14 13.91
CA ASP A 23 -9.79 15.53 13.72
C ASP A 23 -9.97 16.43 14.94
N GLU A 24 -10.91 16.14 15.83
CA GLU A 24 -11.27 17.01 16.96
C GLU A 24 -10.96 16.35 18.31
N ASP A 25 -11.18 15.04 18.46
CA ASP A 25 -11.00 14.32 19.71
C ASP A 25 -9.50 14.08 20.04
N PRO A 26 -9.03 14.34 21.27
CA PRO A 26 -7.64 14.12 21.67
C PRO A 26 -7.17 12.66 21.50
N LEU A 27 -8.01 11.68 21.81
CA LEU A 27 -7.71 10.26 21.63
C LEU A 27 -7.72 9.91 20.14
N GLY A 28 -8.69 10.43 19.39
CA GLY A 28 -8.75 10.28 17.93
C GLY A 28 -7.49 10.79 17.23
N LYS A 29 -7.00 11.98 17.61
CA LYS A 29 -5.74 12.54 17.09
C LYS A 29 -4.53 11.66 17.39
N GLN A 30 -4.43 11.12 18.60
CA GLN A 30 -3.34 10.21 18.98
C GLN A 30 -3.36 8.93 18.14
N ILE A 31 -4.54 8.35 17.92
CA ILE A 31 -4.70 7.17 17.07
C ILE A 31 -4.34 7.49 15.62
N ALA A 32 -4.81 8.61 15.07
CA ALA A 32 -4.50 9.05 13.72
C ALA A 32 -2.99 9.25 13.51
N ALA A 33 -2.32 9.91 14.47
CA ALA A 33 -0.87 10.10 14.44
C ALA A 33 -0.11 8.77 14.50
N HIS A 34 -0.57 7.83 15.33
CA HIS A 34 0.02 6.50 15.41
C HIS A 34 -0.15 5.72 14.09
N LEU A 35 -1.34 5.75 13.50
CA LEU A 35 -1.63 5.12 12.22
C LEU A 35 -0.82 5.72 11.07
N SER A 36 -0.57 7.04 11.07
CA SER A 36 0.29 7.68 10.07
C SER A 36 1.72 7.11 10.10
N LYS A 37 2.30 6.98 11.30
CA LYS A 37 3.63 6.36 11.46
C LYS A 37 3.67 4.93 10.95
N TRP A 38 2.64 4.13 11.26
CA TRP A 38 2.54 2.77 10.75
C TRP A 38 2.42 2.71 9.22
N ARG A 39 1.71 3.65 8.59
CA ARG A 39 1.63 3.72 7.13
C ARG A 39 2.98 4.01 6.49
N GLU A 40 3.78 4.88 7.09
CA GLU A 40 5.15 5.15 6.62
C GLU A 40 6.03 3.90 6.74
N ILE A 41 6.00 3.23 7.89
CA ILE A 41 6.73 1.97 8.09
C ILE A 41 6.31 0.92 7.06
N ILE A 42 5.00 0.73 6.84
CA ILE A 42 4.49 -0.22 5.85
C ILE A 42 4.94 0.16 4.44
N ARG A 43 4.91 1.45 4.09
CA ARG A 43 5.38 1.94 2.80
C ARG A 43 6.85 1.61 2.58
N ASP A 44 7.68 1.87 3.59
CA ASP A 44 9.12 1.60 3.52
C ASP A 44 9.42 0.11 3.39
N VAL A 45 8.72 -0.73 4.16
CA VAL A 45 8.82 -2.19 4.06
C VAL A 45 8.43 -2.69 2.67
N ILE A 46 7.32 -2.18 2.12
CA ILE A 46 6.87 -2.52 0.77
C ILE A 46 7.90 -2.09 -0.27
N CYS A 47 8.42 -0.85 -0.19
CA CYS A 47 9.46 -0.36 -1.09
C CYS A 47 10.74 -1.21 -1.02
N LEU A 48 11.18 -1.58 0.18
CA LEU A 48 12.35 -2.44 0.38
C LEU A 48 12.12 -3.82 -0.23
N PHE A 49 10.96 -4.42 -0.01
CA PHE A 49 10.58 -5.69 -0.61
C PHE A 49 10.58 -5.61 -2.15
N PHE A 50 9.96 -4.59 -2.75
CA PHE A 50 9.97 -4.39 -4.20
C PHE A 50 11.39 -4.26 -4.76
N ASN A 51 12.27 -3.52 -4.08
CA ASN A 51 13.66 -3.37 -4.50
C ASN A 51 14.43 -4.70 -4.44
N LEU A 52 14.23 -5.50 -3.39
CA LEU A 52 14.82 -6.84 -3.27
C LEU A 52 14.33 -7.78 -4.37
N VAL A 53 13.02 -7.82 -4.60
CA VAL A 53 12.42 -8.63 -5.67
C VAL A 53 12.96 -8.21 -7.03
N ARG A 54 13.03 -6.90 -7.30
CA ARG A 54 13.57 -6.36 -8.55
C ARG A 54 15.04 -6.73 -8.76
N ALA A 55 15.86 -6.64 -7.71
CA ALA A 55 17.27 -7.03 -7.77
C ALA A 55 17.42 -8.53 -8.07
N ARG A 56 16.61 -9.37 -7.42
CA ARG A 56 16.61 -10.82 -7.64
C ARG A 56 16.17 -11.19 -9.06
N LEU A 57 15.11 -10.57 -9.56
CA LEU A 57 14.64 -10.75 -10.94
C LEU A 57 15.71 -10.35 -11.97
N ARG A 58 16.41 -9.23 -11.75
CA ARG A 58 17.55 -8.83 -12.59
C ARG A 58 18.67 -9.86 -12.57
N GLY A 59 18.97 -10.44 -11.40
CA GLY A 59 19.95 -11.52 -11.28
C GLY A 59 19.57 -12.75 -12.10
N TYR A 60 18.31 -13.19 -12.00
CA TYR A 60 17.80 -14.30 -12.80
C TYR A 60 17.82 -14.01 -14.30
N LEU A 61 17.37 -12.82 -14.72
CA LEU A 61 17.42 -12.40 -16.12
C LEU A 61 18.85 -12.38 -16.66
N ARG A 62 19.80 -11.85 -15.88
CA ARG A 62 21.21 -11.81 -16.28
C ARG A 62 21.78 -13.22 -16.43
N LYS A 63 21.44 -14.12 -15.52
CA LYS A 63 21.85 -15.53 -15.62
C LYS A 63 21.26 -16.17 -16.87
N TYR A 64 19.96 -15.99 -17.10
CA TYR A 64 19.27 -16.52 -18.28
C TYR A 64 19.86 -15.98 -19.60
N LEU A 65 20.15 -14.69 -19.68
CA LEU A 65 20.81 -14.09 -20.85
C LEU A 65 22.22 -14.64 -21.06
N ASN A 66 23.00 -14.82 -20.00
CA ASN A 66 24.33 -15.41 -20.10
C ASN A 66 24.27 -16.88 -20.55
N ASP A 67 23.28 -17.64 -20.08
CA ASP A 67 23.08 -19.03 -20.48
C ASP A 67 22.65 -19.10 -21.96
N LEU A 68 21.75 -18.23 -22.41
CA LEU A 68 21.40 -18.08 -23.82
C LEU A 68 22.60 -17.69 -24.69
N GLN A 69 23.46 -16.80 -24.23
CA GLN A 69 24.65 -16.36 -24.97
C GLN A 69 25.70 -17.49 -25.09
N LYS A 70 25.76 -18.39 -24.12
CA LYS A 70 26.60 -19.60 -24.21
C LYS A 70 26.02 -20.62 -25.18
N GLU A 71 24.70 -20.77 -25.18
CA GLU A 71 23.97 -21.72 -26.03
C GLU A 71 23.91 -21.24 -27.50
N TYR A 72 23.85 -19.92 -27.72
CA TYR A 72 23.80 -19.27 -29.03
C TYR A 72 24.82 -18.13 -29.14
N PRO A 73 26.13 -18.43 -29.27
CA PRO A 73 27.18 -17.42 -29.23
C PRO A 73 27.30 -16.54 -30.49
N LYS A 74 26.50 -16.78 -31.54
CA LYS A 74 26.62 -16.15 -32.87
C LYS A 74 25.27 -15.89 -33.59
N ALA A 75 24.21 -15.55 -32.86
CA ALA A 75 23.04 -14.91 -33.47
C ALA A 75 23.28 -13.40 -33.62
#